data_AF-A0A2T0S7C1-F1
#
_entry.id   AF-A0A2T0S7C1-F1
#
_cell.length_a   1.000
_cell.length_b   1.000
_cell.length_c   1.000
_cell.angle_alpha   90.00
_cell.angle_beta   90.00
_cell.angle_gamma   90.00
#
_symmetry.space_group_name_H-M   'P 1'
#
loop_
_entity.id
_entity.type
_entity.pdbx_description
1 polymer ?
#
loop_
_entity_poly.entity_id
_entity_poly.type
_entity_poly.pdbx_seq_one_letter_code
_entity_poly.pdbx_strand_id
1 'polypeptide(L)'
;MLSAQLDGEDDPADRGRVDEHLAGCAGCREWFERAAAVNRLTRTGLVTDVPDLTDSILAALAVPGAPPATGEAGSLSSRSGRALWGGRLREWFAVSRPEAGADAGVKVPWRARVTATLYVALAAVGAVQLILGLDQVGGAASSLHVHSGVDATPGHLWHESAAWNVAVGAGFLFIALRRNRPAGLVPMLTAFVGMLLLLSVNDLSAARVDATRLVSHGFVLLGYLLVVALTRVGGGSAQPPGDRSGLGSRWHLAQEEAAEGENAPRPPKLRLVPRGPLTATHEPTTPDRRAA
;
A
#
# COMPACT_ATOMS: atom_id res chain seq x y z
N MET A 1 -14.99 -19.39 -10.88
CA MET A 1 -13.72 -20.10 -10.67
C MET A 1 -12.52 -19.28 -11.11
N LEU A 2 -12.38 -18.87 -12.38
CA LEU A 2 -11.21 -18.04 -12.77
C LEU A 2 -11.14 -16.67 -12.06
N SER A 3 -12.28 -15.98 -11.85
CA SER A 3 -12.27 -14.74 -11.03
C SER A 3 -11.76 -14.99 -9.62
N ALA A 4 -12.23 -16.08 -8.97
CA ALA A 4 -11.79 -16.45 -7.63
C ALA A 4 -10.27 -16.74 -7.58
N GLN A 5 -9.68 -17.31 -8.64
CA GLN A 5 -8.23 -17.47 -8.74
C GLN A 5 -7.49 -16.12 -8.83
N LEU A 6 -8.04 -15.13 -9.52
CA LEU A 6 -7.46 -13.79 -9.58
C LEU A 6 -7.46 -13.08 -8.22
N ASP A 7 -8.44 -13.40 -7.37
CA ASP A 7 -8.62 -12.81 -6.03
C ASP A 7 -7.99 -13.67 -4.91
N GLY A 8 -7.52 -14.89 -5.23
CA GLY A 8 -6.92 -15.83 -4.28
C GLY A 8 -7.93 -16.58 -3.39
N GLU A 9 -9.20 -16.58 -3.78
CA GLU A 9 -10.33 -17.19 -3.06
C GLU A 9 -10.76 -18.54 -3.68
N ASP A 10 -9.93 -19.12 -4.54
CA ASP A 10 -10.28 -20.36 -5.25
C ASP A 10 -10.16 -21.60 -4.37
N ASP A 11 -11.08 -22.56 -4.58
CA ASP A 11 -11.02 -23.86 -3.92
C ASP A 11 -9.87 -24.70 -4.53
N PRO A 12 -8.91 -25.18 -3.71
CA PRO A 12 -7.83 -26.04 -4.18
C PRO A 12 -8.30 -27.29 -4.93
N ALA A 13 -9.49 -27.82 -4.61
CA ALA A 13 -10.05 -29.00 -5.26
C ALA A 13 -10.42 -28.76 -6.73
N ASP A 14 -10.72 -27.51 -7.10
CA ASP A 14 -11.17 -27.13 -8.44
C ASP A 14 -10.03 -26.68 -9.36
N ARG A 15 -8.83 -26.40 -8.81
CA ARG A 15 -7.66 -25.94 -9.58
C ARG A 15 -7.31 -26.86 -10.75
N GLY A 16 -7.19 -28.16 -10.50
CA GLY A 16 -6.80 -29.12 -11.54
C GLY A 16 -7.78 -29.18 -12.72
N ARG A 17 -9.09 -29.05 -12.45
CA ARG A 17 -10.12 -29.02 -13.48
C ARG A 17 -10.09 -27.71 -14.29
N VAL A 18 -9.83 -26.60 -13.63
CA VAL A 18 -9.68 -25.29 -14.29
C VAL A 18 -8.43 -25.27 -15.16
N ASP A 19 -7.32 -25.82 -14.68
CA ASP A 19 -6.05 -25.90 -15.42
C ASP A 19 -6.19 -26.78 -16.68
N GLU A 20 -6.85 -27.94 -16.56
CA GLU A 20 -7.17 -28.80 -17.70
C GLU A 20 -8.02 -28.06 -18.75
N HIS A 21 -9.04 -27.32 -18.30
CA HIS A 21 -9.86 -26.51 -19.19
C HIS A 21 -9.06 -25.38 -19.85
N LEU A 22 -8.19 -24.69 -19.09
CA LEU A 22 -7.30 -23.66 -19.61
C LEU A 22 -6.29 -24.23 -20.60
N ALA A 23 -5.87 -25.49 -20.50
CA ALA A 23 -5.05 -26.14 -21.52
C ALA A 23 -5.84 -26.37 -22.84
N GLY A 24 -7.13 -26.67 -22.75
CA GLY A 24 -7.99 -26.94 -23.91
C GLY A 24 -8.63 -25.72 -24.58
N CYS A 25 -8.86 -24.61 -23.87
CA CYS A 25 -9.67 -23.49 -24.36
C CYS A 25 -8.88 -22.17 -24.53
N ALA A 26 -8.64 -21.77 -25.79
CA ALA A 26 -7.93 -20.52 -26.11
C ALA A 26 -8.68 -19.26 -25.65
N GLY A 27 -10.02 -19.23 -25.77
CA GLY A 27 -10.83 -18.08 -25.38
C GLY A 27 -10.77 -17.80 -23.87
N CYS A 28 -10.80 -18.84 -23.04
CA CYS A 28 -10.68 -18.70 -21.60
C CYS A 28 -9.27 -18.26 -21.17
N ARG A 29 -8.21 -18.74 -21.84
CA ARG A 29 -6.84 -18.26 -21.61
C ARG A 29 -6.70 -16.78 -21.92
N GLU A 30 -7.17 -16.35 -23.08
CA GLU A 30 -7.08 -14.95 -23.49
C GLU A 30 -7.89 -14.03 -22.56
N TRP A 31 -9.08 -14.46 -22.16
CA TRP A 31 -9.88 -13.75 -21.16
C TRP A 31 -9.14 -13.63 -19.83
N PHE A 32 -8.54 -14.72 -19.35
CA PHE A 32 -7.83 -14.74 -18.07
C PHE A 32 -6.61 -13.83 -18.07
N GLU A 33 -5.82 -13.84 -19.15
CA GLU A 33 -4.67 -12.93 -19.32
C GLU A 33 -5.09 -11.46 -19.36
N ARG A 34 -6.16 -11.14 -20.09
CA ARG A 34 -6.72 -9.78 -20.11
C ARG A 34 -7.23 -9.36 -18.73
N ALA A 35 -7.94 -10.24 -18.02
CA ALA A 35 -8.43 -9.97 -16.67
C ALA A 35 -7.28 -9.79 -15.68
N ALA A 36 -6.23 -10.63 -15.76
CA ALA A 36 -5.03 -10.49 -14.94
C ALA A 36 -4.26 -9.20 -15.25
N ALA A 37 -4.19 -8.77 -16.52
CA ALA A 37 -3.60 -7.50 -16.91
C ALA A 37 -4.37 -6.31 -16.33
N VAL A 38 -5.71 -6.32 -16.42
CA VAL A 38 -6.55 -5.29 -15.79
C VAL A 38 -6.34 -5.29 -14.28
N ASN A 39 -6.36 -6.45 -13.62
CA ASN A 39 -6.18 -6.55 -12.17
C ASN A 39 -4.80 -6.00 -11.73
N ARG A 40 -3.74 -6.22 -12.51
CA ARG A 40 -2.42 -5.61 -12.29
C ARG A 40 -2.43 -4.08 -12.44
N LEU A 41 -3.15 -3.55 -13.44
CA LEU A 41 -3.25 -2.11 -13.71
C LEU A 41 -4.14 -1.38 -12.69
N THR A 42 -5.22 -2.01 -12.23
CA THR A 42 -6.14 -1.45 -11.24
C THR A 42 -5.65 -1.64 -9.80
N ARG A 43 -4.63 -2.48 -9.58
CA ARG A 43 -3.94 -2.60 -8.29
C ARG A 43 -3.24 -1.28 -7.96
N THR A 44 -3.93 -0.44 -7.21
CA THR A 44 -3.45 0.84 -6.68
C THR A 44 -2.62 0.69 -5.40
N GLY A 45 -2.39 -0.55 -4.95
CA GLY A 45 -1.47 -0.85 -3.87
C GLY A 45 -0.02 -0.62 -4.30
N LEU A 46 0.61 0.43 -3.77
CA LEU A 46 2.04 0.70 -3.93
C LEU A 46 2.85 -0.55 -3.58
N VAL A 47 3.61 -1.05 -4.55
CA VAL A 47 4.66 -2.05 -4.33
C VAL A 47 5.61 -1.45 -3.28
N THR A 48 5.66 -2.06 -2.11
CA THR A 48 6.70 -1.78 -1.12
C THR A 48 8.05 -2.13 -1.75
N ASP A 49 9.16 -1.50 -1.33
CA ASP A 49 10.48 -2.00 -1.73
C ASP A 49 10.59 -3.45 -1.22
N VAL A 50 10.40 -4.40 -2.13
CA VAL A 50 10.60 -5.82 -1.87
C VAL A 50 12.09 -6.06 -2.11
N PRO A 51 12.84 -6.62 -1.14
CA PRO A 51 14.23 -7.01 -1.37
C PRO A 51 14.33 -7.87 -2.63
N ASP A 52 15.41 -7.74 -3.40
CA ASP A 52 15.64 -8.62 -4.55
C ASP A 52 15.85 -10.05 -4.05
N LEU A 53 14.80 -10.88 -4.17
CA LEU A 53 14.80 -12.28 -3.77
C LEU A 53 15.18 -13.21 -4.95
N THR A 54 15.62 -12.67 -6.08
CA THR A 54 15.89 -13.46 -7.30
C THR A 54 16.86 -14.60 -7.00
N ASP A 55 17.98 -14.31 -6.32
CA ASP A 55 18.98 -15.33 -5.99
C ASP A 55 18.44 -16.39 -5.01
N SER A 56 17.62 -15.99 -4.03
CA SER A 56 17.01 -16.91 -3.07
C SER A 56 15.96 -17.81 -3.71
N ILE A 57 15.17 -17.27 -4.64
CA ILE A 57 14.16 -18.02 -5.39
C ILE A 57 14.84 -18.99 -6.35
N LEU A 58 15.84 -18.53 -7.10
CA LEU A 58 16.61 -19.38 -8.00
C LEU A 58 17.35 -20.48 -7.22
N ALA A 59 17.90 -20.16 -6.05
CA ALA A 59 18.50 -21.16 -5.16
C ALA A 59 17.48 -22.19 -4.67
N ALA A 60 16.26 -21.77 -4.29
CA ALA A 60 15.20 -22.67 -3.83
C ALA A 60 14.70 -23.61 -4.94
N LEU A 61 14.61 -23.12 -6.18
CA LEU A 61 14.25 -23.93 -7.36
C LEU A 61 15.40 -24.84 -7.81
N ALA A 62 16.64 -24.45 -7.53
CA ALA A 62 17.85 -25.21 -7.83
C ALA A 62 18.18 -26.28 -6.77
N VAL A 63 17.28 -26.58 -5.83
CA VAL A 63 17.39 -27.77 -4.97
C VAL A 63 16.51 -28.90 -5.54
N PRO A 64 17.06 -29.80 -6.38
CA PRO A 64 16.40 -31.06 -6.66
C PRO A 64 16.45 -31.95 -5.40
N GLY A 65 15.29 -32.33 -4.89
CA GLY A 65 15.15 -33.48 -3.99
C GLY A 65 15.36 -33.20 -2.50
N ALA A 66 14.64 -32.24 -1.92
CA ALA A 66 14.35 -32.34 -0.49
C ALA A 66 13.44 -33.57 -0.26
N PRO A 67 13.83 -34.58 0.54
CA PRO A 67 12.96 -35.70 0.85
C PRO A 67 11.71 -35.20 1.59
N PRO A 68 10.55 -35.86 1.42
CA PRO A 68 9.35 -35.51 2.18
C PRO A 68 9.67 -35.64 3.67
N ALA A 69 9.44 -34.55 4.42
CA ALA A 69 9.49 -34.58 5.87
C ALA A 69 8.45 -35.60 6.36
N THR A 70 8.90 -36.80 6.69
CA THR A 70 8.06 -37.85 7.27
C THR A 70 7.68 -37.45 8.68
N GLY A 71 6.42 -37.05 8.83
CA GLY A 71 5.53 -37.31 9.97
C GLY A 71 6.05 -37.07 11.38
N GLU A 72 5.54 -36.01 12.00
CA GLU A 72 4.94 -36.16 13.32
C GLU A 72 3.49 -35.66 13.28
N ALA A 73 2.59 -36.60 13.52
CA ALA A 73 1.16 -36.38 13.63
C ALA A 73 0.86 -35.55 14.89
N GLY A 74 0.93 -34.22 14.75
CA GLY A 74 0.35 -33.30 15.71
C GLY A 74 -1.17 -33.48 15.72
N SER A 75 -1.68 -33.98 16.84
CA SER A 75 -3.11 -34.20 17.08
C SER A 75 -3.92 -32.94 16.77
N LEU A 76 -4.82 -33.03 15.79
CA LEU A 76 -5.86 -32.03 15.58
C LEU A 76 -6.89 -32.19 16.69
N SER A 77 -6.63 -31.58 17.84
CA SER A 77 -7.66 -31.37 18.85
C SER A 77 -8.74 -30.47 18.22
N SER A 78 -9.92 -31.06 17.98
CA SER A 78 -11.16 -30.36 17.67
C SER A 78 -11.37 -29.22 18.68
N ARG A 79 -11.09 -27.98 18.26
CA ARG A 79 -11.36 -26.78 19.07
C ARG A 79 -12.71 -26.22 18.63
N SER A 80 -13.75 -26.73 19.29
CA SER A 80 -15.05 -26.12 19.59
C SER A 80 -15.18 -24.65 19.15
N GLY A 81 -16.08 -24.41 18.19
CA GLY A 81 -16.32 -23.14 17.49
C GLY A 81 -17.03 -22.06 18.30
N ARG A 82 -16.41 -21.55 19.39
CA ARG A 82 -16.92 -20.37 20.12
C ARG A 82 -15.90 -19.25 20.36
N ALA A 83 -14.79 -19.23 19.63
CA ALA A 83 -13.72 -18.23 19.81
C ALA A 83 -13.35 -17.45 18.53
N LEU A 84 -14.26 -17.33 17.57
CA LEU A 84 -13.96 -16.76 16.24
C LEU A 84 -13.85 -15.22 16.20
N TRP A 85 -14.21 -14.51 17.27
CA TRP A 85 -14.12 -13.04 17.32
C TRP A 85 -12.85 -12.51 18.02
N GLY A 86 -12.22 -13.29 18.92
CA GLY A 86 -11.06 -12.84 19.70
C GLY A 86 -9.69 -13.03 19.02
N GLY A 87 -9.54 -14.05 18.18
CA GLY A 87 -8.26 -14.38 17.53
C GLY A 87 -7.87 -13.38 16.43
N ARG A 88 -8.84 -12.96 15.62
CA ARG A 88 -8.62 -12.12 14.44
C ARG A 88 -8.19 -10.70 14.80
N LEU A 89 -8.68 -10.16 15.92
CA LEU A 89 -8.25 -8.86 16.46
C LEU A 89 -6.82 -8.93 17.00
N ARG A 90 -6.44 -10.01 17.70
CA ARG A 90 -5.08 -10.17 18.23
C ARG A 90 -4.05 -10.38 17.13
N GLU A 91 -4.38 -11.10 16.06
CA GLU A 91 -3.54 -11.20 14.86
C GLU A 91 -3.45 -9.86 14.12
N TRP A 92 -4.54 -9.08 14.07
CA TRP A 92 -4.54 -7.71 13.52
C TRP A 92 -3.66 -6.72 14.32
N PHE A 93 -3.52 -6.92 15.64
CA PHE A 93 -2.73 -6.05 16.53
C PHE A 93 -1.36 -6.63 16.91
N ALA A 94 -1.00 -7.82 16.42
CA ALA A 94 0.29 -8.43 16.69
C ALA A 94 1.39 -7.73 15.87
N VAL A 95 1.79 -6.55 16.32
CA VAL A 95 3.08 -5.95 15.96
C VAL A 95 4.15 -6.93 16.44
N SER A 96 4.84 -7.56 15.50
CA SER A 96 6.03 -8.37 15.78
C SER A 96 6.99 -7.52 16.60
N ARG A 97 7.16 -7.85 17.88
CA ARG A 97 8.21 -7.25 18.68
C ARG A 97 9.54 -7.67 18.04
N PRO A 98 10.47 -6.73 17.79
CA PRO A 98 11.82 -7.15 17.45
C PRO A 98 12.35 -7.97 18.62
N GLU A 99 12.78 -9.20 18.33
CA GLU A 99 13.53 -10.05 19.25
C GLU A 99 14.62 -9.21 19.91
N ALA A 100 14.57 -9.09 21.23
CA ALA A 100 15.51 -8.32 22.02
C ALA A 100 16.86 -9.04 22.03
N GLY A 101 17.68 -8.77 21.02
CA GLY A 101 18.99 -9.38 20.88
C GLY A 101 19.82 -8.70 19.80
N ALA A 102 20.43 -7.57 20.17
CA ALA A 102 21.75 -7.09 19.74
C ALA A 102 21.81 -5.56 19.85
N ASP A 103 22.33 -5.08 20.98
CA ASP A 103 22.82 -3.70 21.15
C ASP A 103 24.06 -3.50 20.28
N ALA A 104 23.88 -3.34 18.98
CA ALA A 104 24.86 -2.74 18.09
C ALA A 104 24.32 -1.36 17.71
N GLY A 105 25.14 -0.31 17.86
CA GLY A 105 24.78 1.08 17.60
C GLY A 105 24.44 1.37 16.14
N VAL A 106 23.31 0.85 15.67
CA VAL A 106 22.75 1.12 14.35
C VAL A 106 22.33 2.59 14.34
N LYS A 107 23.06 3.40 13.58
CA LYS A 107 22.66 4.79 13.29
C LYS A 107 21.36 4.74 12.51
N VAL A 108 20.22 4.85 13.23
CA VAL A 108 18.89 4.93 12.61
C VAL A 108 18.92 6.07 11.58
N PRO A 109 18.65 5.79 10.29
CA PRO A 109 18.72 6.81 9.27
C PRO A 109 17.76 7.95 9.60
N TRP A 110 18.16 9.19 9.35
CA TRP A 110 17.36 10.40 9.61
C TRP A 110 15.92 10.26 9.07
N ARG A 111 15.75 9.65 7.90
CA ARG A 111 14.44 9.39 7.28
C ARG A 111 13.55 8.49 8.15
N ALA A 112 14.09 7.45 8.75
CA ALA A 112 13.32 6.58 9.64
C ALA A 112 12.89 7.31 10.93
N ARG A 113 13.75 8.20 11.46
CA ARG A 113 13.40 9.05 12.60
C ARG A 113 12.28 10.02 12.24
N VAL A 114 12.39 10.72 11.10
CA VAL A 114 11.34 11.63 10.61
C VAL A 114 10.02 10.90 10.40
N THR A 115 10.04 9.74 9.73
CA THR A 115 8.83 8.95 9.50
C THR A 115 8.20 8.50 10.82
N ALA A 116 9.00 8.06 11.79
CA ALA A 116 8.50 7.72 13.12
C ALA A 116 7.87 8.93 13.82
N THR A 117 8.53 10.10 13.78
CA THR A 117 7.98 11.34 14.34
C THR A 117 6.68 11.74 13.66
N LEU A 118 6.57 11.62 12.34
CA LEU A 118 5.33 11.92 11.59
C LEU A 118 4.18 10.99 11.99
N TYR A 119 4.44 9.69 12.19
CA TYR A 119 3.43 8.76 12.66
C TYR A 119 3.00 9.05 14.11
N VAL A 120 3.93 9.41 14.99
CA VAL A 120 3.61 9.81 16.38
C VAL A 120 2.79 11.09 16.40
N ALA A 121 3.18 12.09 15.60
CA ALA A 121 2.41 13.33 15.47
C ALA A 121 1.00 13.06 14.93
N LEU A 122 0.87 12.21 13.90
CA LEU A 122 -0.43 11.83 13.35
C LEU A 122 -1.30 11.08 14.37
N ALA A 123 -0.70 10.20 15.18
CA ALA A 123 -1.40 9.53 16.27
C ALA A 123 -1.91 10.52 17.33
N ALA A 124 -1.08 11.48 17.71
CA ALA A 124 -1.45 12.52 18.67
C ALA A 124 -2.60 13.39 18.14
N VAL A 125 -2.52 13.86 16.89
CA VAL A 125 -3.59 14.62 16.23
C VAL A 125 -4.87 13.80 16.12
N GLY A 126 -4.76 12.53 15.70
CA GLY A 126 -5.89 11.62 15.62
C GLY A 126 -6.57 11.36 16.97
N ALA A 127 -5.78 11.21 18.04
CA ALA A 127 -6.29 11.05 19.40
C ALA A 127 -7.01 12.31 19.89
N VAL A 128 -6.44 13.50 19.67
CA VAL A 128 -7.09 14.77 20.00
C VAL A 128 -8.41 14.91 19.25
N GLN A 129 -8.43 14.67 17.93
CA GLN A 129 -9.66 14.76 17.13
C GLN A 129 -10.73 13.75 17.58
N LEU A 130 -10.31 12.54 17.94
CA LEU A 130 -11.20 11.50 18.46
C LEU A 130 -11.83 11.92 19.79
N ILE A 131 -11.02 12.45 20.72
CA ILE A 131 -11.50 12.92 22.02
C ILE A 131 -12.47 14.09 21.83
N LEU A 132 -12.14 15.08 20.98
CA LEU A 132 -13.02 16.21 20.68
C LEU A 132 -14.34 15.75 20.02
N GLY A 133 -14.29 14.78 19.11
CA GLY A 133 -15.49 14.22 18.49
C GLY A 133 -16.36 13.45 19.48
N LEU A 134 -15.75 12.65 20.37
CA LEU A 134 -16.48 11.94 21.42
C LEU A 134 -17.08 12.89 22.45
N ASP A 135 -16.38 13.99 22.76
CA ASP A 135 -16.91 15.06 23.61
C ASP A 135 -18.11 15.77 22.96
N GLN A 136 -18.11 15.97 21.63
CA GLN A 136 -19.30 16.49 20.92
C GLN A 136 -20.50 15.53 20.99
N VAL A 137 -20.25 14.22 20.99
CA VAL A 137 -21.30 13.20 21.17
C VAL A 137 -21.80 13.16 22.63
N GLY A 138 -20.89 13.24 23.60
CA GLY A 138 -21.17 13.10 25.03
C GLY A 138 -21.59 14.39 25.75
N GLY A 139 -21.18 15.55 25.28
CA GLY A 139 -21.49 16.88 25.84
C GLY A 139 -22.98 17.26 25.76
N ALA A 140 -23.74 16.56 24.92
CA ALA A 140 -25.20 16.60 24.94
C ALA A 140 -25.80 16.00 26.23
N ALA A 141 -25.09 15.13 26.95
CA ALA A 141 -25.55 14.50 28.18
C ALA A 141 -25.22 15.31 29.45
N SER A 142 -24.19 16.16 29.42
CA SER A 142 -23.81 17.06 30.53
C SER A 142 -24.49 18.44 30.46
N SER A 143 -25.15 18.75 29.34
CA SER A 143 -25.95 19.96 29.16
C SER A 143 -27.35 19.75 29.75
N LEU A 144 -27.49 19.96 31.06
CA LEU A 144 -28.78 20.02 31.76
C LEU A 144 -29.56 21.30 31.37
N HIS A 145 -29.93 21.45 30.10
CA HIS A 145 -30.79 22.54 29.64
C HIS A 145 -31.94 22.08 28.75
N VAL A 146 -33.13 22.52 29.16
CA VAL A 146 -34.47 22.23 28.63
C VAL A 146 -34.62 22.85 27.25
N HIS A 147 -34.98 22.04 26.24
CA HIS A 147 -35.50 22.55 24.97
C HIS A 147 -37.02 22.31 24.89
N SER A 148 -37.78 23.24 25.46
CA SER A 148 -39.19 23.43 25.11
C SER A 148 -39.25 24.26 23.82
N GLY A 149 -39.12 23.61 22.67
CA GLY A 149 -39.25 24.23 21.35
C GLY A 149 -39.51 23.18 20.28
N VAL A 150 -40.63 23.28 19.59
CA VAL A 150 -41.09 22.34 18.55
C VAL A 150 -40.31 22.60 17.27
N ASP A 151 -39.05 22.15 17.20
CA ASP A 151 -38.26 22.02 15.95
C ASP A 151 -37.04 21.12 16.22
N ALA A 152 -37.23 19.81 16.13
CA ALA A 152 -36.20 18.78 16.37
C ALA A 152 -35.23 18.58 15.19
N THR A 153 -34.83 19.65 14.49
CA THR A 153 -33.88 19.62 13.36
C THR A 153 -32.41 19.93 13.71
N PRO A 154 -32.05 20.70 14.76
CA PRO A 154 -30.65 21.00 15.09
C PRO A 154 -29.83 19.81 15.61
N GLY A 155 -30.45 18.88 16.33
CA GLY A 155 -29.75 17.75 16.96
C GLY A 155 -29.18 16.74 15.97
N HIS A 156 -29.90 16.45 14.88
CA HIS A 156 -29.47 15.46 13.89
C HIS A 156 -28.19 15.87 13.14
N LEU A 157 -28.08 17.14 12.75
CA LEU A 157 -26.89 17.69 12.07
C LEU A 157 -25.68 17.76 13.01
N TRP A 158 -25.91 18.01 14.30
CA TRP A 158 -24.86 17.99 15.32
C TRP A 158 -24.27 16.59 15.46
N HIS A 159 -25.11 15.57 15.64
CA HIS A 159 -24.67 14.17 15.75
C HIS A 159 -23.95 13.67 14.50
N GLU A 160 -24.40 14.06 13.31
CA GLU A 160 -23.73 13.73 12.05
C GLU A 160 -22.32 14.34 12.00
N SER A 161 -22.18 15.64 12.29
CA SER A 161 -20.87 16.31 12.30
C SER A 161 -19.90 15.74 13.36
N ALA A 162 -20.42 15.36 14.52
CA ALA A 162 -19.66 14.71 15.58
C ALA A 162 -19.17 13.31 15.15
N ALA A 163 -20.05 12.53 14.51
CA ALA A 163 -19.69 11.23 13.95
C ALA A 163 -18.58 11.33 12.89
N TRP A 164 -18.65 12.34 12.00
CA TRP A 164 -17.60 12.62 11.03
C TRP A 164 -16.25 12.94 11.70
N ASN A 165 -16.24 13.76 12.76
CA ASN A 165 -15.03 14.08 13.51
C ASN A 165 -14.40 12.84 14.18
N VAL A 166 -15.24 12.01 14.81
CA VAL A 166 -14.82 10.72 15.39
C VAL A 166 -14.22 9.81 14.31
N ALA A 167 -14.88 9.69 13.17
CA ALA A 167 -14.42 8.84 12.06
C ALA A 167 -13.07 9.30 11.50
N VAL A 168 -12.88 10.60 11.30
CA VAL A 168 -11.60 11.16 10.82
C VAL A 168 -10.48 10.93 11.85
N GLY A 169 -10.73 11.19 13.13
CA GLY A 169 -9.76 10.94 14.21
C GLY A 169 -9.36 9.47 14.30
N ALA A 170 -10.34 8.57 14.24
CA ALA A 170 -10.12 7.12 14.20
C ALA A 170 -9.33 6.70 12.95
N GLY A 171 -9.62 7.29 11.79
CA GLY A 171 -8.88 7.05 10.54
C GLY A 171 -7.40 7.43 10.65
N PHE A 172 -7.09 8.59 11.23
CA PHE A 172 -5.70 9.00 11.48
C PHE A 172 -4.98 8.07 12.45
N LEU A 173 -5.65 7.67 13.54
CA LEU A 173 -5.09 6.71 14.49
C LEU A 173 -4.86 5.34 13.84
N PHE A 174 -5.79 4.89 13.00
CA PHE A 174 -5.66 3.65 12.24
C PHE A 174 -4.45 3.67 11.29
N ILE A 175 -4.25 4.76 10.55
CA ILE A 175 -3.07 4.95 9.69
C ILE A 175 -1.78 4.86 10.53
N ALA A 176 -1.77 5.52 11.69
CA ALA A 176 -0.60 5.53 12.57
C ALA A 176 -0.29 4.15 13.17
N LEU A 177 -1.31 3.38 13.54
CA LEU A 177 -1.18 2.04 14.10
C LEU A 177 -0.77 1.00 13.05
N ARG A 178 -1.35 1.05 11.84
CA ARG A 178 -1.10 0.05 10.80
C ARG A 178 0.21 0.30 10.03
N ARG A 179 0.81 1.49 10.15
CA ARG A 179 2.00 1.95 9.38
C ARG A 179 1.91 1.68 7.87
N ASN A 180 0.70 1.56 7.32
CA ASN A 180 0.49 1.44 5.88
C ASN A 180 0.66 2.81 5.21
N ARG A 181 1.14 2.83 3.96
CA ARG A 181 1.18 4.06 3.16
C ARG A 181 -0.25 4.53 2.90
N PRO A 182 -0.64 5.78 3.28
CA PRO A 182 -2.03 6.24 3.20
C PRO A 182 -2.49 6.63 1.78
N ALA A 183 -1.82 6.14 0.72
CA ALA A 183 -1.99 6.63 -0.66
C ALA A 183 -3.44 6.56 -1.18
N GLY A 184 -4.18 5.50 -0.82
CA GLY A 184 -5.59 5.35 -1.24
C GLY A 184 -6.56 6.34 -0.58
N LEU A 185 -6.22 6.89 0.59
CA LEU A 185 -7.09 7.83 1.32
C LEU A 185 -6.83 9.29 0.96
N VAL A 186 -5.67 9.61 0.36
CA VAL A 186 -5.30 10.99 0.06
C VAL A 186 -6.32 11.69 -0.84
N PRO A 187 -6.79 11.13 -1.97
CA PRO A 187 -7.73 11.84 -2.85
C PRO A 187 -9.05 12.17 -2.14
N MET A 188 -9.59 11.22 -1.38
CA MET A 188 -10.82 11.39 -0.62
C MET A 188 -10.66 12.46 0.47
N LEU A 189 -9.59 12.37 1.28
CA LEU A 189 -9.28 13.37 2.31
C LEU A 189 -9.01 14.75 1.71
N THR A 190 -8.40 14.82 0.53
CA THR A 190 -8.15 16.08 -0.19
C THR A 190 -9.46 16.76 -0.55
N ALA A 191 -10.41 16.02 -1.14
CA ALA A 191 -11.73 16.56 -1.48
C ALA A 191 -12.49 17.00 -0.23
N PHE A 192 -12.46 16.18 0.83
CA PHE A 192 -13.09 16.50 2.11
C PHE A 192 -12.51 17.78 2.73
N VAL A 193 -11.20 17.87 2.88
CA VAL A 193 -10.52 19.05 3.44
C VAL A 193 -10.70 20.28 2.54
N GLY A 194 -10.65 20.13 1.22
CA GLY A 194 -10.92 21.22 0.28
C GLY A 194 -12.31 21.82 0.47
N MET A 195 -13.33 20.98 0.60
CA MET A 195 -14.70 21.43 0.89
C MET A 195 -14.80 22.06 2.29
N LEU A 196 -14.15 21.47 3.29
CA LEU A 196 -14.10 22.00 4.65
C LEU A 196 -13.48 23.40 4.72
N LEU A 197 -12.41 23.63 3.95
CA LEU A 197 -11.77 24.94 3.83
C LEU A 197 -12.68 25.95 3.14
N LEU A 198 -13.35 25.57 2.04
CA LEU A 198 -14.33 26.43 1.36
C LEU A 198 -15.45 26.87 2.31
N LEU A 199 -16.04 25.92 3.05
CA LEU A 199 -17.08 26.22 4.03
C LEU A 199 -16.55 27.09 5.18
N SER A 200 -15.34 26.83 5.66
CA SER A 200 -14.74 27.61 6.74
C SER A 200 -14.46 29.06 6.31
N VAL A 201 -13.98 29.26 5.08
CA VAL A 201 -13.78 30.61 4.50
C VAL A 201 -15.13 31.32 4.34
N ASN A 202 -16.15 30.61 3.87
CA ASN A 202 -17.51 31.14 3.79
C ASN A 202 -18.03 31.59 5.17
N ASP A 203 -17.91 30.74 6.19
CA ASP A 203 -18.36 31.05 7.56
C ASP A 203 -17.59 32.24 8.16
N LEU A 204 -16.28 32.34 7.92
CA LEU A 204 -15.44 33.49 8.28
C LEU A 204 -15.92 34.77 7.60
N SER A 205 -16.20 34.73 6.30
CA SER A 205 -16.66 35.89 5.54
C SER A 205 -18.04 36.39 6.00
N ALA A 206 -18.88 35.48 6.50
CA ALA A 206 -20.19 35.79 7.05
C ALA A 206 -20.17 36.15 8.55
N ALA A 207 -19.00 36.17 9.18
CA ALA A 207 -18.81 36.36 10.63
C ALA A 207 -19.60 35.35 11.50
N ARG A 208 -19.81 34.13 11.00
CA ARG A 208 -20.59 33.06 11.68
C ARG A 208 -19.69 31.99 12.30
N VAL A 209 -18.57 32.38 12.88
CA VAL A 209 -17.54 31.41 13.30
C VAL A 209 -17.63 31.08 14.77
N ASP A 210 -17.86 29.81 15.03
CA ASP A 210 -17.62 29.20 16.33
C ASP A 210 -16.13 28.85 16.50
N ALA A 211 -15.53 29.30 17.60
CA ALA A 211 -14.10 29.11 17.86
C ALA A 211 -13.73 27.63 18.02
N THR A 212 -14.61 26.84 18.64
CA THR A 212 -14.41 25.41 18.87
C THR A 212 -14.40 24.65 17.55
N ARG A 213 -15.35 24.98 16.66
CA ARG A 213 -15.44 24.42 15.31
C ARG A 213 -14.19 24.74 14.49
N LEU A 214 -13.73 25.99 14.50
CA LEU A 214 -12.52 26.39 13.79
C LEU A 214 -11.26 25.66 14.28
N VAL A 215 -11.12 25.48 15.60
CA VAL A 215 -10.01 24.72 16.19
C VAL A 215 -10.04 23.26 15.73
N SER A 216 -11.21 22.61 15.78
CA SER A 216 -11.35 21.22 15.30
C SER A 216 -11.02 21.07 13.81
N HIS A 217 -11.44 22.02 12.96
CA HIS A 217 -11.09 22.02 11.54
C HIS A 217 -9.58 22.17 11.32
N GLY A 218 -8.91 22.97 12.17
CA GLY A 218 -7.45 23.12 12.17
C GLY A 218 -6.72 21.80 12.44
N PHE A 219 -7.21 20.98 13.37
CA PHE A 219 -6.64 19.66 13.63
C PHE A 219 -6.85 18.68 12.47
N VAL A 220 -8.02 18.71 11.82
CA VAL A 220 -8.28 17.89 10.61
C VAL A 220 -7.30 18.28 9.48
N LEU A 221 -7.13 19.59 9.24
CA LEU A 221 -6.18 20.10 8.25
C LEU A 221 -4.74 19.65 8.58
N LEU A 222 -4.32 19.77 9.84
CA LEU A 222 -3.00 19.33 10.29
C LEU A 222 -2.79 17.83 10.07
N GLY A 223 -3.79 17.00 10.43
CA GLY A 223 -3.75 15.55 10.19
C GLY A 223 -3.62 15.21 8.70
N TYR A 224 -4.37 15.90 7.84
CA TYR A 224 -4.24 15.76 6.39
C TYR A 224 -2.84 16.14 5.88
N LEU A 225 -2.27 17.25 6.35
CA LEU A 225 -0.90 17.65 5.97
C LEU A 225 0.15 16.62 6.40
N LEU A 226 -0.01 16.02 7.58
CA LEU A 226 0.85 14.92 8.05
C LEU A 226 0.73 13.67 7.17
N VAL A 227 -0.49 13.32 6.74
CA VAL A 227 -0.74 12.23 5.79
C VAL A 227 -0.05 12.49 4.44
N VAL A 228 -0.12 13.72 3.91
CA VAL A 228 0.59 14.13 2.68
C VAL A 228 2.11 14.13 2.88
N ALA A 229 2.60 14.55 4.04
CA ALA A 229 4.04 14.48 4.34
C ALA A 229 4.54 13.03 4.36
N LEU A 230 3.78 12.11 4.97
CA LEU A 230 4.10 10.68 4.99
C LEU A 230 4.17 10.06 3.58
N THR A 231 3.29 10.47 2.65
CA THR A 231 3.36 9.96 1.27
C THR A 231 4.60 10.47 0.53
N ARG A 232 5.05 11.69 0.81
CA ARG A 232 6.26 12.25 0.18
C ARG A 232 7.57 11.73 0.76
N VAL A 233 7.65 11.54 2.08
CA VAL A 233 8.87 11.04 2.74
C VAL A 233 9.10 9.55 2.46
N GLY A 234 8.02 8.76 2.34
CA GLY A 234 8.08 7.34 2.03
C GLY A 234 8.20 7.01 0.54
N GLY A 235 8.08 7.99 -0.35
CA GLY A 235 8.23 7.88 -1.79
C GLY A 235 9.58 8.40 -2.27
N GLY A 236 10.67 7.83 -1.76
CA GLY A 236 11.98 8.00 -2.39
C GLY A 236 11.84 7.73 -3.88
N SER A 237 12.38 8.63 -4.71
CA SER A 237 12.35 8.57 -6.17
C SER A 237 12.38 7.12 -6.61
N ALA A 238 11.35 6.67 -7.33
CA ALA A 238 11.40 5.39 -8.02
C ALA A 238 12.69 5.38 -8.83
N GLN A 239 13.71 4.69 -8.33
CA GLN A 239 14.93 4.47 -9.07
C GLN A 239 14.46 3.68 -10.30
N PRO A 240 14.60 4.21 -11.52
CA PRO A 240 14.22 3.45 -12.69
C PRO A 240 14.99 2.11 -12.62
N PRO A 241 14.32 0.96 -12.78
CA PRO A 241 14.99 -0.33 -12.79
C PRO A 241 15.94 -0.35 -14.00
N GLY A 242 17.20 0.02 -13.77
CA GLY A 242 18.16 0.25 -14.84
C GLY A 242 19.55 0.68 -14.39
N ASP A 243 19.70 1.34 -13.23
CA ASP A 243 21.03 1.80 -12.78
C ASP A 243 21.79 0.74 -11.96
N ARG A 244 21.93 -0.46 -12.53
CA ARG A 244 22.97 -1.41 -12.12
C ARG A 244 24.29 -0.97 -12.76
N SER A 245 24.82 0.17 -12.34
CA SER A 245 26.19 0.54 -12.64
C SER A 245 27.14 -0.26 -11.74
N GLY A 246 27.87 -1.19 -12.36
CA GLY A 246 29.15 -1.67 -11.84
C GLY A 246 29.21 -3.07 -11.22
N LEU A 247 28.58 -4.09 -11.81
CA LEU A 247 29.14 -5.43 -11.67
C LEU A 247 30.47 -5.45 -12.41
N GLY A 248 31.55 -5.59 -11.64
CA GLY A 248 32.93 -5.48 -12.08
C GLY A 248 33.19 -6.20 -13.40
N SER A 249 33.63 -5.41 -14.37
CA SER A 249 34.29 -5.88 -15.58
C SER A 249 35.48 -6.76 -15.21
N ARG A 250 35.31 -8.07 -15.38
CA ARG A 250 36.42 -9.02 -15.46
C ARG A 250 36.11 -10.10 -16.50
N TRP A 251 35.77 -9.66 -17.71
CA TRP A 251 35.90 -10.50 -18.90
C TRP A 251 37.18 -10.08 -19.59
N HIS A 252 38.29 -10.72 -19.20
CA HIS A 252 39.53 -10.64 -19.94
C HIS A 252 39.30 -11.35 -21.28
N LEU A 253 39.29 -10.58 -22.37
CA LEU A 253 39.57 -11.11 -23.69
C LEU A 253 41.04 -11.53 -23.70
N ALA A 254 41.31 -12.80 -23.40
CA ALA A 254 42.52 -13.44 -23.87
C ALA A 254 42.41 -13.48 -25.39
N GLN A 255 43.20 -12.64 -26.05
CA GLN A 255 43.44 -12.73 -27.47
C GLN A 255 44.32 -13.97 -27.69
N GLU A 256 43.69 -15.15 -27.78
CA GLU A 256 44.37 -16.39 -28.14
C GLU A 256 44.66 -16.39 -29.64
N GLU A 257 45.95 -16.21 -29.98
CA GLU A 257 46.51 -16.91 -31.13
C GLU A 257 46.41 -18.42 -30.86
N ALA A 258 45.55 -19.07 -31.64
CA ALA A 258 45.47 -20.49 -31.97
C ALA A 258 46.24 -21.51 -31.08
N ALA A 259 45.52 -22.43 -30.44
CA ALA A 259 45.46 -23.84 -30.87
C ALA A 259 44.60 -24.72 -29.93
N GLU A 260 43.77 -25.55 -30.56
CA GLU A 260 43.27 -26.88 -30.15
C GLU A 260 42.76 -27.13 -28.72
N GLY A 261 41.47 -27.49 -28.62
CA GLY A 261 40.97 -28.28 -27.50
C GLY A 261 39.48 -28.17 -27.23
N GLU A 262 38.73 -29.15 -27.73
CA GLU A 262 37.54 -29.73 -27.09
C GLU A 262 36.15 -29.09 -27.25
N ASN A 263 35.18 -29.97 -27.53
CA ASN A 263 33.79 -29.72 -27.88
C ASN A 263 33.00 -29.05 -26.74
N ALA A 264 32.61 -27.79 -26.91
CA ALA A 264 31.50 -27.18 -26.17
C ALA A 264 30.33 -26.88 -27.13
N PRO A 265 29.07 -27.21 -26.76
CA PRO A 265 27.91 -26.91 -27.60
C PRO A 265 27.73 -25.40 -27.76
N ARG A 266 27.83 -24.91 -29.00
CA ARG A 266 27.61 -23.49 -29.32
C ARG A 266 26.18 -23.08 -28.94
N PRO A 267 25.98 -21.98 -28.18
CA PRO A 267 24.64 -21.43 -27.97
C PRO A 267 24.07 -20.92 -29.29
N PRO A 268 22.75 -21.05 -29.53
CA PRO A 268 22.12 -20.62 -30.78
C PRO A 268 22.25 -19.10 -30.95
N LYS A 269 22.72 -18.68 -32.13
CA LYS A 269 22.77 -17.27 -32.51
C LYS A 269 21.35 -16.73 -32.59
N LEU A 270 21.01 -15.77 -31.72
CA LEU A 270 19.76 -15.04 -31.80
C LEU A 270 19.70 -14.30 -33.14
N ARG A 271 18.74 -14.67 -33.99
CA ARG A 271 18.45 -14.01 -35.25
C ARG A 271 17.59 -12.78 -34.95
N LEU A 272 18.12 -11.59 -35.22
CA LEU A 272 17.33 -10.36 -35.14
C LEU A 272 16.16 -10.46 -36.13
N VAL A 273 14.94 -10.47 -35.60
CA VAL A 273 13.71 -10.46 -36.39
C VAL A 273 13.49 -9.04 -36.93
N PRO A 274 13.11 -8.86 -38.21
CA PRO A 274 12.79 -7.56 -38.77
C PRO A 274 11.73 -6.82 -37.95
N ARG A 275 11.88 -5.50 -37.81
CA ARG A 275 10.95 -4.66 -37.04
C ARG A 275 9.52 -4.80 -37.58
N GLY A 276 8.58 -5.15 -36.71
CA GLY A 276 7.16 -5.24 -37.03
C GLY A 276 6.45 -3.88 -36.89
N PRO A 277 5.19 -3.78 -37.35
CA PRO A 277 4.41 -2.53 -37.40
C PRO A 277 4.10 -1.90 -36.04
N LEU A 278 4.38 -2.61 -34.93
CA LEU A 278 4.16 -2.15 -33.55
C LEU A 278 5.47 -1.74 -32.84
N THR A 279 6.58 -1.64 -33.57
CA THR A 279 7.85 -1.22 -32.98
C THR A 279 7.82 0.29 -32.73
N ALA A 280 7.87 0.71 -31.46
CA ALA A 280 7.86 2.12 -31.08
C ALA A 280 9.07 2.87 -31.68
N THR A 281 8.79 3.91 -32.46
CA THR A 281 9.80 4.84 -32.97
C THR A 281 9.81 6.07 -32.08
N HIS A 282 10.96 6.34 -31.45
CA HIS A 282 11.19 7.61 -30.77
C HIS A 282 11.63 8.63 -31.81
N GLU A 283 10.73 9.53 -32.18
CA GLU A 283 11.04 10.64 -33.09
C GLU A 283 11.64 11.79 -32.26
N PRO A 284 12.94 12.10 -32.40
CA PRO A 284 13.54 13.20 -31.69
C PRO A 284 12.98 14.51 -32.24
N THR A 285 12.16 15.19 -31.43
CA THR A 285 11.67 16.54 -31.73
C THR A 285 12.84 17.52 -31.72
N THR A 286 13.24 18.00 -32.90
CA THR A 286 14.23 19.06 -33.04
C THR A 286 13.63 20.39 -32.55
N PRO A 287 14.19 21.06 -31.52
CA PRO A 287 13.70 22.37 -31.12
C PRO A 287 14.08 23.40 -32.20
N ASP A 288 13.06 24.03 -32.78
CA ASP A 288 13.16 25.14 -33.73
C ASP A 288 13.87 26.33 -33.06
N ARG A 289 15.17 26.49 -33.33
CA ARG A 289 15.92 27.71 -33.00
C ARG A 289 15.46 28.80 -33.95
N ARG A 290 14.42 29.55 -33.56
CA ARG A 290 14.18 30.89 -34.10
C ARG A 290 15.25 31.84 -33.57
N ALA A 291 16.15 32.24 -34.44
CA ALA A 291 16.99 33.42 -34.31
C ALA A 291 16.60 34.40 -35.43
N ALA A 292 16.05 35.55 -35.04
CA ALA A 292 16.10 36.88 -35.65
C ALA A 292 14.90 37.70 -35.15
#